data_AF-A0A1V8S7I0-F1
#
_entry.id   AF-A0A1V8S7I0-F1
#
_cell.length_a   1.000
_cell.length_b   1.000
_cell.length_c   1.000
_cell.angle_alpha   90.00
_cell.angle_beta   90.00
_cell.angle_gamma   90.00
#
_symmetry.space_group_name_H-M   'P 1'
#
loop_
_entity.id
_entity.type
_entity.pdbx_description
1 polymer ?
#
loop_
_entity_poly.entity_id
_entity_poly.type
_entity_poly.pdbx_seq_one_letter_code
_entity_poly.pdbx_strand_id
1 'polypeptide(L)'
;MLYEYQKSSSSISLDAIAGLMSECAPLNIDHAQSLQTLRNMIDEGSRFANLERVLGQGSVLLLCHNGADAMGTKLLPKEGRKFNEVVEVLRRAGVHDLAKDYVQLRNCIVSWYHDHVLEVALQHDFTPAEGTPLPSSAYTDMERVSQLHGQQFQDPCLSAGFPPSPLEFYSDM
;
A
#
# COMPACT_ATOMS: atom_id res chain seq x y z
N MET A 1 -1.28 1.74 0.43
CA MET A 1 -1.39 0.26 0.46
C MET A 1 -2.36 -0.21 1.53
N LEU A 2 -2.20 0.16 2.81
CA LEU A 2 -3.17 -0.14 3.87
C LEU A 2 -4.61 0.31 3.53
N TYR A 3 -4.77 1.48 2.90
CA TYR A 3 -6.06 1.97 2.40
C TYR A 3 -6.70 1.06 1.33
N GLU A 4 -5.93 0.62 0.33
CA GLU A 4 -6.45 -0.29 -0.71
C GLU A 4 -6.77 -1.67 -0.13
N TYR A 5 -5.97 -2.14 0.82
CA TYR A 5 -6.22 -3.38 1.55
C TYR A 5 -7.52 -3.32 2.37
N GLN A 6 -7.75 -2.24 3.12
CA GLN A 6 -9.02 -2.03 3.84
C GLN A 6 -10.22 -1.96 2.88
N LYS A 7 -10.03 -1.37 1.70
CA LYS A 7 -11.06 -1.27 0.67
C LYS A 7 -11.36 -2.62 0.02
N SER A 8 -10.38 -3.50 -0.14
CA SER A 8 -10.55 -4.84 -0.71
C SER A 8 -11.04 -5.89 0.29
N SER A 9 -10.69 -5.73 1.57
CA SER A 9 -10.91 -6.72 2.62
C SER A 9 -11.92 -6.19 3.64
N SER A 10 -13.19 -6.54 3.46
CA SER A 10 -14.33 -6.03 4.23
C SER A 10 -14.40 -6.46 5.71
N SER A 11 -13.41 -7.17 6.26
CA SER A 11 -13.57 -7.90 7.52
C SER A 11 -12.51 -7.67 8.60
N ILE A 12 -11.37 -7.04 8.30
CA ILE A 12 -10.31 -6.89 9.31
C ILE A 12 -10.53 -5.62 10.12
N SER A 13 -10.82 -5.80 11.40
CA SER A 13 -10.99 -4.71 12.35
C SER A 13 -9.66 -3.99 12.59
N LEU A 14 -9.65 -2.66 12.48
CA LEU A 14 -8.49 -1.84 12.83
C LEU A 14 -8.07 -2.03 14.29
N ASP A 15 -9.01 -2.33 15.18
CA ASP A 15 -8.72 -2.63 16.58
C ASP A 15 -7.91 -3.91 16.75
N ALA A 16 -8.14 -4.92 15.90
CA ALA A 16 -7.37 -6.16 15.91
C ALA A 16 -5.93 -5.92 15.44
N ILE A 17 -5.76 -5.13 14.36
CA ILE A 17 -4.42 -4.75 13.88
C ILE A 17 -3.69 -3.89 14.94
N ALA A 18 -4.40 -2.96 15.59
CA ALA A 18 -3.82 -2.14 16.66
C ALA A 18 -3.37 -2.98 17.87
N GLY A 19 -4.14 -4.01 18.24
CA GLY A 19 -3.77 -4.98 19.27
C GLY A 19 -2.44 -5.66 18.94
N LEU A 20 -2.35 -6.24 17.74
CA LEU A 20 -1.11 -6.88 17.27
C LEU A 20 0.07 -5.92 17.21
N MET A 21 -0.14 -4.69 16.75
CA MET A 21 0.91 -3.68 16.74
C MET A 21 1.42 -3.38 18.15
N SER A 22 0.52 -3.26 19.14
CA SER A 22 0.93 -3.00 20.53
C SER A 22 1.64 -4.19 21.19
N GLU A 23 1.34 -5.42 20.78
CA GLU A 23 1.92 -6.66 21.34
C GLU A 23 3.26 -7.03 20.67
N CYS A 24 3.37 -6.81 19.36
CA CYS A 24 4.52 -7.24 18.56
C CYS A 24 5.56 -6.13 18.32
N ALA A 25 5.22 -4.86 18.54
CA ALA A 25 6.16 -3.78 18.27
C ALA A 25 7.30 -3.77 19.30
N PRO A 26 8.57 -3.71 18.86
CA PRO A 26 9.71 -3.44 19.75
C PRO A 26 9.68 -2.01 20.31
N LEU A 27 8.76 -1.19 19.80
CA LEU A 27 8.48 0.16 20.24
C LEU A 27 7.34 0.06 21.25
N ASN A 28 7.56 0.57 22.47
CA ASN A 28 6.61 0.54 23.58
C ASN A 28 5.41 1.49 23.30
N ILE A 29 4.60 1.15 22.30
CA ILE A 29 3.49 1.95 21.76
C ILE A 29 2.21 1.35 22.32
N ASP A 30 1.40 2.18 22.99
CA ASP A 30 0.12 1.72 23.52
C ASP A 30 -0.90 1.45 22.39
N HIS A 31 -1.99 0.74 22.72
CA HIS A 31 -3.04 0.40 21.77
C HIS A 31 -3.66 1.65 21.11
N ALA A 32 -3.88 2.71 21.89
CA ALA A 32 -4.50 3.95 21.40
C ALA A 32 -3.60 4.67 20.39
N GLN A 33 -2.29 4.71 20.63
CA GLN A 33 -1.27 5.23 19.73
C GLN A 33 -1.17 4.37 18.46
N SER A 34 -1.24 3.04 18.59
CA SER A 34 -1.26 2.12 17.44
C SER A 34 -2.48 2.36 16.56
N LEU A 35 -3.66 2.48 17.17
CA LEU A 35 -4.91 2.77 16.46
C LEU A 35 -4.88 4.14 15.78
N GLN A 36 -4.36 5.16 16.47
CA GLN A 36 -4.20 6.50 15.89
C GLN A 36 -3.21 6.48 14.70
N THR A 37 -2.12 5.72 14.82
CA THR A 37 -1.14 5.54 13.74
C THR A 37 -1.78 4.87 12.53
N LEU A 38 -2.54 3.79 12.72
CA LEU A 38 -3.27 3.12 11.64
C LEU A 38 -4.27 4.05 10.95
N ARG A 39 -5.02 4.84 11.71
CA ARG A 39 -5.94 5.85 11.16
C ARG A 39 -5.21 6.90 10.33
N ASN A 40 -4.06 7.37 10.79
CA ASN A 40 -3.23 8.32 10.04
C ASN A 40 -2.73 7.68 8.74
N MET A 41 -2.23 6.44 8.77
CA MET A 41 -1.77 5.71 7.59
C MET A 41 -2.89 5.50 6.56
N ILE A 42 -4.13 5.25 7.02
CA ILE A 42 -5.30 5.11 6.15
C ILE A 42 -5.65 6.46 5.52
N ASP A 43 -5.68 7.54 6.30
CA ASP A 43 -5.99 8.86 5.77
C ASP A 43 -4.94 9.30 4.74
N GLU A 44 -3.64 9.15 5.04
CA GLU A 44 -2.55 9.42 4.12
C GLU A 44 -2.67 8.55 2.86
N GLY A 45 -2.90 7.25 3.03
CA GLY A 45 -3.12 6.31 1.92
C GLY A 45 -4.28 6.72 1.02
N SER A 46 -5.36 7.26 1.58
CA SER A 46 -6.53 7.72 0.81
C SER A 46 -6.22 8.94 -0.05
N ARG A 47 -5.34 9.85 0.40
CA ARG A 47 -4.89 11.02 -0.37
C ARG A 47 -4.08 10.59 -1.58
N PHE A 48 -3.16 9.63 -1.39
CA PHE A 48 -2.38 9.06 -2.47
C PHE A 48 -3.24 8.29 -3.47
N ALA A 49 -4.23 7.52 -3.01
CA ALA A 49 -5.17 6.83 -3.89
C ALA A 49 -5.99 7.80 -4.75
N ASN A 50 -6.46 8.91 -4.15
CA ASN A 50 -7.12 9.98 -4.90
C ASN A 50 -6.20 10.63 -5.94
N LEU A 51 -4.93 10.82 -5.60
CA LEU A 51 -3.94 11.37 -6.51
C LEU A 51 -3.69 10.44 -7.70
N GLU A 52 -3.45 9.14 -7.47
CA GLU A 52 -3.29 8.14 -8.54
C GLU A 52 -4.52 8.08 -9.44
N ARG A 53 -5.73 8.18 -8.87
CA ARG A 53 -6.98 8.16 -9.65
C ARG A 53 -7.07 9.33 -10.64
N VAL A 54 -6.47 10.47 -10.32
CA VAL A 54 -6.63 11.72 -11.09
C VAL A 54 -5.44 12.01 -12.00
N LEU A 55 -4.22 11.61 -11.60
CA LEU A 55 -2.98 11.80 -12.36
C LEU A 55 -2.52 10.55 -13.11
N GLY A 56 -3.06 9.38 -12.77
CA GLY A 56 -2.67 8.09 -13.33
C GLY A 56 -1.85 7.24 -12.36
N GLN A 57 -1.80 5.94 -12.64
CA GLN A 57 -1.00 4.97 -11.89
C GLN A 57 0.49 5.33 -11.95
N GLY A 58 1.21 5.10 -10.85
CA GLY A 58 2.65 5.39 -10.78
C GLY A 58 2.99 6.85 -10.42
N SER A 59 2.01 7.75 -10.46
CA SER A 59 2.22 9.17 -10.12
C SER A 59 2.70 9.35 -8.67
N VAL A 60 2.22 8.54 -7.74
CA VAL A 60 2.67 8.58 -6.34
C VAL A 60 4.14 8.19 -6.22
N LEU A 61 4.59 7.14 -6.91
CA LEU A 61 6.00 6.73 -6.89
C LEU A 61 6.91 7.79 -7.48
N LEU A 62 6.53 8.37 -8.63
CA LEU A 62 7.27 9.45 -9.25
C LEU A 62 7.43 10.65 -8.28
N LEU A 63 6.36 11.06 -7.63
CA LEU A 63 6.38 12.23 -6.75
C LEU A 63 7.13 11.95 -5.43
N CYS A 64 7.09 10.71 -4.93
CA CYS A 64 7.86 10.29 -3.76
C CYS A 64 9.37 10.11 -4.08
N HIS A 65 9.71 9.75 -5.31
CA HIS A 65 11.11 9.57 -5.74
C HIS A 65 11.91 10.87 -5.66
N ASN A 66 11.30 12.00 -6.00
CA ASN A 66 11.98 13.31 -6.06
C ASN A 66 12.11 14.04 -4.71
N GLY A 67 11.81 13.37 -3.59
CA GLY A 67 12.08 13.90 -2.25
C GLY A 67 10.96 13.59 -1.27
N ALA A 68 11.25 12.68 -0.34
CA ALA A 68 10.36 12.32 0.78
C ALA A 68 9.96 13.53 1.66
N ASP A 69 10.77 14.60 1.66
CA ASP A 69 10.49 15.85 2.39
C ASP A 69 9.67 16.88 1.59
N ALA A 70 9.67 16.82 0.26
CA ALA A 70 9.04 17.83 -0.59
C ALA A 70 7.52 17.64 -0.74
N MET A 71 7.06 16.38 -0.71
CA MET A 71 5.65 16.06 -0.54
C MET A 71 5.36 15.78 0.94
N GLY A 72 5.47 16.82 1.77
CA GLY A 72 4.93 16.77 3.12
C GLY A 72 3.51 16.23 3.06
N THR A 73 3.28 15.05 3.64
CA THR A 73 1.96 14.38 3.69
C THR A 73 0.88 15.27 4.30
N LYS A 74 1.30 16.30 5.06
CA LYS A 74 0.46 17.39 5.59
C LYS A 74 -0.08 18.37 4.54
N LEU A 75 0.55 18.53 3.38
CA LEU A 75 0.20 19.57 2.40
C LEU A 75 -0.68 19.09 1.26
N LEU A 76 -0.74 17.79 0.96
CA LEU A 76 -1.62 17.30 -0.10
C LEU A 76 -3.07 17.29 0.39
N PRO A 77 -3.96 18.15 -0.16
CA PRO A 77 -5.35 18.17 0.26
C PRO A 77 -6.02 16.87 -0.21
N LYS A 78 -6.93 16.30 0.60
CA LYS A 78 -7.62 15.05 0.26
C LYS A 78 -8.56 15.20 -0.93
N GLU A 79 -9.25 16.34 -1.00
CA GLU A 79 -10.24 16.68 -2.02
C GLU A 79 -10.53 18.19 -2.03
N GLY A 80 -11.39 18.63 -2.95
CA GLY A 80 -11.89 20.01 -3.03
C GLY A 80 -11.04 20.94 -3.90
N ARG A 81 -11.27 22.26 -3.74
CA ARG A 81 -10.67 23.28 -4.62
C ARG A 81 -9.14 23.25 -4.61
N LYS A 82 -8.52 23.21 -3.42
CA LYS A 82 -7.05 23.17 -3.29
C LYS A 82 -6.46 21.91 -3.91
N PHE A 83 -7.14 20.77 -3.79
CA PHE A 83 -6.71 19.53 -4.43
C PHE A 83 -6.71 19.68 -5.96
N ASN A 84 -7.77 20.24 -6.53
CA ASN A 84 -7.86 20.47 -7.97
C ASN A 84 -6.77 21.45 -8.46
N GLU A 85 -6.48 22.50 -7.69
CA GLU A 85 -5.39 23.43 -8.00
C GLU A 85 -4.02 22.72 -8.05
N VAL A 86 -3.73 21.83 -7.09
CA VAL A 86 -2.50 21.02 -7.09
C VAL A 86 -2.46 20.07 -8.28
N VAL A 87 -3.55 19.36 -8.55
CA VAL A 87 -3.67 18.44 -9.70
C VAL A 87 -3.38 19.16 -11.02
N GLU A 88 -3.92 20.36 -11.20
CA GLU A 88 -3.69 21.15 -12.43
C GLU A 88 -2.23 21.55 -12.58
N VAL A 89 -1.55 21.93 -11.50
CA VAL A 89 -0.10 22.22 -11.52
C VAL A 89 0.68 20.96 -11.93
N LEU A 90 0.36 19.81 -11.34
CA LEU A 90 1.03 18.54 -11.64
C LEU A 90 0.79 18.08 -13.08
N ARG A 91 -0.42 18.27 -13.62
CA ARG A 91 -0.71 18.00 -15.04
C ARG A 91 0.11 18.87 -15.97
N ARG A 92 0.19 20.18 -15.69
CA ARG A 92 1.00 21.11 -16.50
C ARG A 92 2.49 20.77 -16.45
N ALA A 93 2.96 20.19 -15.34
CA ALA A 93 4.32 19.69 -15.19
C ALA A 93 4.56 18.34 -15.89
N GLY A 94 3.56 17.76 -16.58
CA GLY A 94 3.73 16.50 -17.32
C GLY A 94 3.80 15.26 -16.42
N VAL A 95 3.37 15.35 -15.16
CA VAL A 95 3.43 14.24 -14.19
C VAL A 95 2.72 12.99 -14.70
N HIS A 96 1.62 13.15 -15.44
CA HIS A 96 0.89 12.02 -16.02
C HIS A 96 1.75 11.19 -16.98
N ASP A 97 2.54 11.85 -17.83
CA ASP A 97 3.37 11.15 -18.81
C ASP A 97 4.59 10.53 -18.16
N LEU A 98 5.25 11.26 -17.25
CA LEU A 98 6.38 10.76 -16.47
C LEU A 98 5.99 9.59 -15.55
N ALA A 99 4.76 9.55 -15.06
CA ALA A 99 4.28 8.49 -14.18
C ALA A 99 4.21 7.12 -14.87
N LYS A 100 4.10 7.09 -16.21
CA LYS A 100 4.00 5.84 -16.99
C LYS A 100 5.20 4.92 -16.77
N ASP A 101 6.38 5.50 -16.58
CA ASP A 101 7.63 4.76 -16.34
C ASP A 101 7.60 4.00 -15.00
N TYR A 102 6.73 4.41 -14.06
CA TYR A 102 6.60 3.81 -12.73
C TYR A 102 5.43 2.84 -12.61
N VAL A 103 4.60 2.67 -13.65
CA VAL A 103 3.40 1.81 -13.61
C VAL A 103 3.78 0.36 -13.32
N GLN A 104 4.81 -0.16 -14.00
CA GLN A 104 5.24 -1.54 -13.81
C GLN A 104 5.76 -1.77 -12.38
N LEU A 105 6.60 -0.87 -11.86
CA LEU A 105 7.10 -0.94 -10.49
C LEU A 105 5.95 -0.89 -9.48
N ARG A 106 4.98 0.02 -9.68
CA ARG A 106 3.78 0.13 -8.85
C ARG A 106 3.00 -1.18 -8.82
N ASN A 107 2.80 -1.82 -9.98
CA ASN A 107 2.09 -3.08 -10.07
C ASN A 107 2.87 -4.21 -9.39
N CYS A 108 4.20 -4.27 -9.55
CA CYS A 108 5.04 -5.26 -8.88
C CYS A 108 4.93 -5.13 -7.34
N ILE A 109 5.02 -3.91 -6.80
CA ILE A 109 4.90 -3.66 -5.36
C ILE A 109 3.53 -4.07 -4.82
N VAL A 110 2.46 -3.74 -5.55
CA VAL A 110 1.09 -4.07 -5.14
C VAL A 110 0.86 -5.59 -5.18
N SER A 111 1.29 -6.26 -6.25
CA SER A 111 1.21 -7.72 -6.37
C SER A 111 2.00 -8.41 -5.26
N TRP A 112 3.28 -8.04 -5.09
CA TRP A 112 4.13 -8.58 -4.03
C TRP A 112 3.48 -8.44 -2.65
N TYR A 113 2.91 -7.28 -2.35
CA TYR A 113 2.24 -7.04 -1.07
C TYR A 113 0.97 -7.90 -0.90
N HIS A 114 0.15 -8.03 -1.94
CA HIS A 114 -1.01 -8.91 -1.88
C HIS A 114 -0.60 -10.36 -1.62
N ASP A 115 0.41 -10.86 -2.31
CA ASP A 115 0.85 -12.26 -2.18
C ASP A 115 1.45 -12.52 -0.79
N HIS A 116 2.34 -11.64 -0.32
CA HIS A 116 3.07 -11.86 0.94
C HIS A 116 2.23 -11.56 2.18
N VAL A 117 1.35 -10.55 2.14
CA VAL A 117 0.48 -10.26 3.29
C VAL A 117 -0.58 -11.34 3.46
N LEU A 118 -1.06 -11.93 2.36
CA LEU A 118 -1.93 -13.10 2.44
C LEU A 118 -1.19 -14.31 3.02
N GLU A 119 0.05 -14.57 2.61
CA GLU A 119 0.84 -15.68 3.15
C GLU A 119 1.07 -15.53 4.67
N VAL A 120 1.49 -14.35 5.13
CA VAL A 120 1.70 -14.08 6.56
C VAL A 120 0.39 -14.20 7.35
N ALA A 121 -0.72 -13.72 6.79
CA ALA A 121 -2.04 -13.83 7.42
C ALA A 121 -2.53 -15.29 7.52
N LEU A 122 -2.10 -16.18 6.62
CA LEU A 122 -2.45 -17.61 6.65
C LEU A 122 -1.53 -18.43 7.57
N GLN A 123 -0.26 -18.04 7.71
CA GLN A 123 0.69 -18.74 8.59
C GLN A 123 0.45 -18.44 10.07
N HIS A 124 -0.02 -17.24 10.39
CA HIS A 124 -0.52 -16.94 11.73
C HIS A 124 -1.96 -17.44 11.84
N ASP A 125 -2.11 -18.67 12.30
CA ASP A 125 -3.39 -19.28 12.65
C ASP A 125 -4.02 -18.44 13.78
N PHE A 126 -4.80 -17.43 13.40
CA PHE A 126 -5.57 -16.59 14.30
C PHE A 126 -6.67 -17.44 14.92
N THR A 127 -6.30 -18.31 15.86
CA THR A 127 -7.25 -18.98 16.72
C THR A 127 -7.87 -17.88 17.58
N PRO A 128 -9.15 -17.53 17.37
CA PRO A 128 -9.81 -16.56 18.24
C PRO A 128 -9.75 -17.12 19.66
N ALA A 129 -9.43 -16.26 20.63
CA ALA A 129 -9.48 -16.63 22.04
C ALA A 129 -10.82 -17.33 22.32
N GLU A 130 -10.75 -18.49 22.97
CA GLU A 130 -11.89 -19.39 23.19
C GLU A 130 -13.16 -18.60 23.53
N GLY A 131 -14.17 -18.66 22.64
CA GLY A 131 -15.51 -18.10 22.90
C GLY A 131 -15.98 -16.98 21.97
N THR A 132 -15.19 -16.52 20.99
CA THR A 132 -15.68 -15.56 19.97
C THR A 132 -15.97 -16.25 18.63
N PRO A 133 -17.24 -16.40 18.23
CA PRO A 133 -17.57 -16.96 16.92
C PRO A 133 -17.15 -16.01 15.80
N LEU A 134 -16.34 -16.51 14.85
CA LEU A 134 -15.94 -15.76 13.65
C LEU A 134 -17.15 -15.53 12.72
N PRO A 135 -17.22 -14.38 12.05
CA PRO A 135 -18.26 -14.11 11.07
C PRO A 135 -18.12 -15.04 9.85
N SER A 136 -19.25 -15.60 9.40
CA SER A 136 -19.34 -16.58 8.29
C SER A 136 -18.64 -16.15 7.00
N SER A 137 -18.48 -14.84 6.76
CA SER A 137 -17.79 -14.28 5.59
C SER A 137 -16.29 -14.56 5.54
N ALA A 138 -15.64 -14.88 6.67
CA ALA A 138 -14.20 -15.18 6.71
C ALA A 138 -13.87 -16.53 6.06
N TYR A 139 -14.81 -17.47 6.04
CA TYR A 139 -14.61 -18.81 5.47
C TYR A 139 -14.59 -18.78 3.93
N THR A 140 -15.36 -17.89 3.31
CA THR A 140 -15.47 -17.79 1.85
C THR A 140 -14.20 -17.26 1.18
N ASP A 141 -13.44 -16.42 1.87
CA ASP A 141 -12.18 -15.86 1.34
C ASP A 141 -11.02 -16.87 1.45
N MET A 142 -11.04 -17.77 2.44
CA MET A 142 -10.01 -18.83 2.58
C MET A 142 -10.07 -19.88 1.45
N GLU A 143 -11.28 -20.25 0.99
CA GLU A 143 -11.42 -21.21 -0.13
C GLU A 143 -10.88 -20.66 -1.46
N ARG A 144 -11.01 -19.35 -1.70
CA ARG A 144 -10.48 -18.72 -2.93
C ARG A 144 -8.96 -18.73 -2.99
N VAL A 145 -8.29 -18.57 -1.85
CA VAL A 145 -6.82 -18.53 -1.79
C VAL A 145 -6.21 -19.94 -1.95
N SER A 146 -6.92 -20.97 -1.48
CA SER A 146 -6.53 -22.38 -1.69
C SER A 146 -6.55 -22.77 -3.18
N GLN A 147 -7.47 -22.20 -3.97
CA GLN A 147 -7.54 -22.44 -5.42
C GLN A 147 -6.40 -21.77 -6.20
N LEU A 148 -5.86 -20.65 -5.69
CA LEU A 148 -4.74 -19.93 -6.33
C LEU A 148 -3.40 -20.66 -6.16
N HIS A 149 -3.19 -21.38 -5.04
CA HIS A 149 -1.96 -22.14 -4.77
C HIS A 149 -1.73 -23.34 -5.71
N GLY A 150 -2.74 -23.76 -6.50
CA GLY A 150 -2.60 -24.84 -7.48
C GLY A 150 -1.89 -24.43 -8.78
N GLN A 151 -1.61 -23.14 -9.00
CA GLN A 151 -0.92 -22.66 -10.19
C GLN A 151 0.52 -22.26 -9.85
N GLN A 152 1.48 -22.94 -10.49
CA GLN A 152 2.90 -22.67 -10.37
C GLN A 152 3.19 -21.24 -10.86
N PHE A 153 3.43 -20.32 -9.93
CA PHE A 153 3.65 -18.90 -10.21
C PHE A 153 5.05 -18.69 -10.80
N GLN A 154 5.14 -18.20 -12.03
CA GLN A 154 6.37 -17.63 -12.58
C GLN A 154 6.46 -16.18 -12.09
N ASP A 155 7.54 -15.83 -11.41
CA ASP A 155 7.78 -14.49 -10.88
C ASP A 155 7.99 -13.50 -12.05
N PRO A 156 6.99 -12.65 -12.38
CA PRO A 156 7.09 -11.78 -13.54
C PRO A 156 8.13 -10.67 -13.33
N CYS A 157 8.49 -10.37 -12.07
CA CYS A 157 9.43 -9.31 -11.72
C CYS A 157 10.88 -9.63 -12.14
N LEU A 158 11.26 -10.92 -12.16
CA LEU A 158 12.61 -11.36 -12.51
C LEU A 158 12.88 -11.36 -14.02
N SER A 159 11.84 -11.32 -14.85
CA SER A 159 11.97 -11.31 -16.32
C SER A 159 12.08 -9.90 -16.93
N ALA A 160 11.76 -8.85 -16.16
CA ALA A 160 11.57 -7.50 -16.71
C ALA A 160 12.87 -6.74 -17.01
N GLY A 161 14.05 -7.28 -16.67
CA GLY A 161 15.34 -6.64 -17.02
C GLY A 161 15.38 -5.18 -16.60
N PHE A 162 15.29 -4.91 -15.28
CA PHE A 162 15.44 -3.54 -14.78
C PHE A 162 16.75 -2.94 -15.29
N PRO A 163 16.74 -1.75 -15.90
CA PRO A 163 17.97 -1.06 -16.23
C PRO A 163 18.76 -0.81 -14.94
N PRO A 164 20.10 -0.84 -14.99
CA PRO A 164 20.94 -0.55 -13.83
C PRO A 164 20.56 0.83 -13.26
N SER A 165 20.63 0.92 -11.93
CA SER A 165 20.31 2.14 -11.18
C SER A 165 21.05 3.35 -11.78
N PRO A 166 20.39 4.50 -12.03
CA PRO A 166 21.04 5.73 -12.49
C PRO A 166 22.16 6.23 -11.56
N LEU A 167 22.22 5.71 -10.32
CA LEU A 167 23.26 6.03 -9.35
C LEU A 167 24.62 5.40 -9.67
N GLU A 168 24.71 4.43 -10.59
CA GLU A 168 26.00 3.88 -11.01
C GLU A 168 26.75 4.78 -12.01
N PHE A 169 26.08 5.75 -12.64
CA PHE A 169 26.70 6.64 -13.63
C PHE A 169 27.46 7.84 -13.03
N TYR A 170 27.37 8.08 -11.73
CA TYR A 170 28.02 9.23 -11.07
C TYR A 170 29.30 8.87 -10.30
N SER A 171 29.80 7.64 -10.41
CA SER A 171 31.00 7.22 -9.68
C SER A 171 32.32 7.53 -10.42
N ASP A 172 32.27 7.98 -11.68
CA ASP A 172 33.44 8.19 -12.54
C ASP A 172 33.61 9.64 -13.07
N MET A 173 33.04 10.65 -12.38
CA MET A 173 33.30 12.08 -12.67
C MET A 173 33.95 12.82 -11.50
#